data_AF-A0A3C1U9Z1-F1
#
_entry.id   AF-A0A3C1U9Z1-F1
#
_cell.length_a   1.000
_cell.length_b   1.000
_cell.length_c   1.000
_cell.angle_alpha   90.00
_cell.angle_beta   90.00
_cell.angle_gamma   90.00
#
_symmetry.space_group_name_H-M   'P 1'
#
loop_
_entity.id
_entity.type
_entity.pdbx_description
1 polymer ?
#
loop_
_entity_poly.entity_id
_entity_poly.type
_entity_poly.pdbx_seq_one_letter_code
_entity_poly.pdbx_strand_id
1 'polypeptide(L)'
;MYYLLFFVPLLLHPLKIGNKAKGVLNSLALGILSIFRFGSGADYFSYSYLYYLLPRDSILKAIASLSDQEVGLKLIMFPFRYLNLSYEVFIAFFAVGMMVLVYYWITRNSSSVSLSFMVYYSFFFVVWSISSLRQGLAITLGCFLLYNIRFHWNFKQRILIILLLFFVHKTSLFFLVLLLAEFIPWDRKKLTYLLLFSLVVSLLPVAEIALMLSKIPVFSRLVYYIDTASVSIGFWDIKSLPRLFFIAVVLFHYDQLIAQGFIQKRFIHAYLIGLTFFFFLRFDDLIGARISIYGFFLGVLILPSLVRLYDLRKGINWLVRIALVLISALYLEKELVAMATQAGVPMKGYYVEYVTVFQQDTVTFDNRYYYSNNYNDFIDSAACRLEILRFDDDRVFETSTVKDPSKYIAAKFPNGKYGLIDVNGDVVLDGRYEKAEYYGGVIRVSSTEYFNYKGQALDTQKAAMIYFTAKAQTTKYINANLSWFEIGRGDLDGELVEALDEEGQFKFLFIVNQVKPLDFYVMEYLSYKYGRIYRLYTTEMNPMTEDYFFDAKTILTNRVVKARNICGYKFFNESGELIWMQLH
;
A
#
# COMPACT_ATOMS: atom_id res chain seq x y z
N MET A 1 5.99 -16.90 7.34
CA MET A 1 6.68 -17.20 6.06
C MET A 1 7.69 -16.11 5.67
N TYR A 2 7.28 -14.84 5.56
CA TYR A 2 8.15 -13.73 5.12
C TYR A 2 9.51 -13.68 5.83
N TYR A 3 9.49 -13.68 7.17
CA TYR A 3 10.69 -13.61 8.00
C TYR A 3 11.59 -14.85 7.87
N LEU A 4 11.01 -16.04 7.71
CA LEU A 4 11.79 -17.28 7.55
C LEU A 4 12.56 -17.28 6.23
N LEU A 5 11.94 -16.78 5.15
CA LEU A 5 12.57 -16.73 3.84
C LEU A 5 13.73 -15.73 3.74
N PHE A 6 13.78 -14.73 4.63
CA PHE A 6 14.93 -13.83 4.73
C PHE A 6 16.24 -14.59 5.01
N PHE A 7 16.18 -15.71 5.75
CA PHE A 7 17.35 -16.51 6.08
C PHE A 7 17.84 -17.40 4.93
N VAL A 8 17.01 -17.70 3.93
CA VAL A 8 17.40 -18.57 2.80
C VAL A 8 18.65 -18.07 2.07
N PRO A 9 18.71 -16.82 1.55
CA PRO A 9 19.92 -16.34 0.89
C PRO A 9 21.14 -16.31 1.83
N LEU A 10 20.93 -16.03 3.12
CA LEU A 10 22.01 -16.02 4.13
C LEU A 10 22.63 -17.40 4.31
N LEU A 11 21.79 -18.43 4.45
CA LEU A 11 22.23 -19.81 4.60
C LEU A 11 22.89 -20.35 3.33
N LEU A 12 22.42 -19.95 2.15
CA LEU A 12 23.00 -20.36 0.87
C LEU A 12 24.29 -19.64 0.51
N HIS A 13 24.52 -18.43 1.04
CA HIS A 13 25.70 -17.62 0.73
C HIS A 13 27.05 -18.35 0.97
N PRO A 14 27.31 -18.95 2.14
CA PRO A 14 28.58 -19.64 2.41
C PRO A 14 28.74 -20.99 1.69
N LEU A 15 27.65 -21.59 1.17
CA LEU A 15 27.71 -22.93 0.56
C LEU A 15 28.46 -22.93 -0.79
N LYS A 16 29.21 -24.00 -1.07
CA LYS A 16 29.99 -24.18 -2.31
C LYS A 16 29.22 -24.92 -3.42
N ILE A 17 27.92 -24.65 -3.58
CA ILE A 17 27.02 -25.37 -4.51
C ILE A 17 26.87 -24.71 -5.90
N GLY A 18 27.67 -23.68 -6.21
CA GLY A 18 27.65 -22.97 -7.50
C GLY A 18 26.49 -21.97 -7.65
N ASN A 19 26.68 -20.97 -8.52
CA ASN A 19 25.74 -19.85 -8.69
C ASN A 19 24.38 -20.27 -9.25
N LYS A 20 24.34 -21.29 -10.13
CA LYS A 20 23.10 -21.82 -10.70
C LYS A 20 22.20 -22.41 -9.61
N ALA A 21 22.75 -23.30 -8.77
CA ALA A 21 21.97 -23.93 -7.69
C ALA A 21 21.52 -22.90 -6.65
N LYS A 22 22.39 -21.96 -6.25
CA LYS A 22 22.01 -20.84 -5.36
C LYS A 22 20.86 -20.04 -5.93
N GLY A 23 20.90 -19.73 -7.23
CA GLY A 23 19.82 -19.00 -7.89
C GLY A 23 18.51 -19.78 -7.88
N VAL A 24 18.53 -21.06 -8.25
CA VAL A 24 17.33 -21.91 -8.27
C VAL A 24 16.69 -22.01 -6.89
N LEU A 25 17.48 -22.27 -5.84
CA LEU A 25 16.95 -22.42 -4.48
C LEU A 25 16.34 -21.12 -3.95
N ASN A 26 16.97 -19.96 -4.18
CA ASN A 26 16.38 -18.67 -3.81
C ASN A 26 15.11 -18.37 -4.60
N SER A 27 15.11 -18.61 -5.91
CA SER A 27 13.93 -18.39 -6.76
C SER A 27 12.76 -19.30 -6.42
N LEU A 28 13.02 -20.57 -6.07
CA LEU A 28 11.98 -21.49 -5.62
C LEU A 28 11.37 -21.02 -4.30
N ALA A 29 12.21 -20.59 -3.35
CA ALA A 29 11.75 -20.11 -2.06
C ALA A 29 10.84 -18.87 -2.20
N LEU A 30 11.26 -17.88 -2.99
CA LEU A 30 10.43 -16.70 -3.29
C LEU A 30 9.22 -17.02 -4.18
N GLY A 31 9.36 -18.00 -5.07
CA GLY A 31 8.30 -18.52 -5.92
C GLY A 31 7.15 -19.11 -5.10
N ILE A 32 7.45 -19.98 -4.13
CA ILE A 32 6.47 -20.56 -3.22
C ILE A 32 5.69 -19.45 -2.50
N LEU A 33 6.40 -18.45 -1.96
CA LEU A 33 5.75 -17.34 -1.28
C LEU A 33 4.86 -16.53 -2.22
N SER A 34 5.29 -16.27 -3.44
CA SER A 34 4.54 -15.44 -4.39
C SER A 34 3.36 -16.16 -5.06
N ILE A 35 3.43 -17.49 -5.24
CA ILE A 35 2.41 -18.33 -5.86
C ILE A 35 1.25 -18.59 -4.89
N PHE A 36 1.55 -18.99 -3.66
CA PHE A 36 0.51 -19.39 -2.71
C PHE A 36 -0.06 -18.24 -1.90
N ARG A 37 0.31 -16.99 -2.21
CA ARG A 37 -0.14 -15.83 -1.44
C ARG A 37 -1.61 -15.51 -1.70
N PHE A 38 -2.30 -15.07 -0.66
CA PHE A 38 -3.63 -14.47 -0.75
C PHE A 38 -3.63 -13.10 -0.07
N GLY A 39 -4.19 -12.09 -0.72
CA GLY A 39 -4.26 -10.70 -0.19
C GLY A 39 -2.91 -10.01 0.05
N SER A 40 -1.81 -10.63 -0.38
CA SER A 40 -0.46 -10.12 -0.15
C SER A 40 0.00 -9.21 -1.28
N GLY A 41 0.29 -7.96 -0.93
CA GLY A 41 0.58 -6.84 -1.83
C GLY A 41 -0.53 -5.79 -1.72
N ALA A 42 -0.17 -4.52 -1.59
CA ALA A 42 -1.13 -3.42 -1.42
C ALA A 42 -2.19 -3.38 -2.54
N ASP A 43 -1.80 -3.74 -3.76
CA ASP A 43 -2.66 -3.71 -4.94
C ASP A 43 -3.33 -5.07 -5.25
N TYR A 44 -3.15 -6.12 -4.43
CA TYR A 44 -3.62 -7.49 -4.73
C TYR A 44 -5.11 -7.50 -5.10
N PHE A 45 -5.97 -6.98 -4.22
CA PHE A 45 -7.41 -7.02 -4.45
C PHE A 45 -7.87 -6.05 -5.54
N SER A 46 -7.17 -4.93 -5.72
CA SER A 46 -7.40 -4.01 -6.84
C SER A 46 -7.18 -4.72 -8.18
N TYR A 47 -6.12 -5.52 -8.28
CA TYR A 47 -5.85 -6.32 -9.48
C TYR A 47 -6.84 -7.47 -9.66
N SER A 48 -7.27 -8.11 -8.57
CA SER A 48 -8.35 -9.11 -8.60
C SER A 48 -9.64 -8.50 -9.16
N TYR A 49 -10.00 -7.31 -8.69
CA TYR A 49 -11.18 -6.58 -9.15
C TYR A 49 -11.11 -6.26 -10.64
N LEU A 50 -9.98 -5.68 -11.10
CA LEU A 50 -9.75 -5.39 -12.52
C LEU A 50 -9.78 -6.66 -13.38
N TYR A 51 -9.26 -7.77 -12.86
CA TYR A 51 -9.25 -9.05 -13.54
C TYR A 51 -10.68 -9.54 -13.81
N TYR A 52 -11.54 -9.54 -12.79
CA TYR A 52 -12.92 -10.02 -12.95
C TYR A 52 -13.80 -9.08 -13.77
N LEU A 53 -13.54 -7.77 -13.74
CA LEU A 53 -14.19 -6.78 -14.61
C LEU A 53 -13.84 -6.90 -16.10
N LEU A 54 -12.69 -7.49 -16.43
CA LEU A 54 -12.25 -7.59 -17.82
C LEU A 54 -13.21 -8.51 -18.61
N PRO A 55 -13.80 -8.03 -19.72
CA PRO A 55 -14.65 -8.85 -20.59
C PRO A 55 -13.94 -10.11 -21.06
N ARG A 56 -14.63 -11.26 -20.97
CA ARG A 56 -14.08 -12.58 -21.36
C ARG A 56 -14.45 -13.01 -22.78
N ASP A 57 -15.43 -12.35 -23.39
CA ASP A 57 -16.08 -12.77 -24.64
C ASP A 57 -15.33 -12.31 -25.90
N SER A 58 -14.59 -11.20 -25.83
CA SER A 58 -13.86 -10.66 -26.97
C SER A 58 -12.61 -9.89 -26.56
N ILE A 59 -11.49 -10.15 -27.24
CA ILE A 59 -10.23 -9.42 -27.02
C ILE A 59 -10.36 -7.93 -27.34
N LEU A 60 -11.17 -7.57 -28.34
CA LEU A 60 -11.42 -6.17 -28.71
C LEU A 60 -12.18 -5.45 -27.60
N LYS A 61 -13.21 -6.09 -27.03
CA LYS A 61 -13.93 -5.57 -25.87
C LYS A 61 -13.01 -5.46 -24.65
N ALA A 62 -12.17 -6.46 -24.42
CA ALA A 62 -11.20 -6.44 -23.33
C ALA A 62 -10.22 -5.25 -23.46
N ILE A 63 -9.66 -5.01 -24.64
CA ILE A 63 -8.75 -3.86 -24.89
C ILE A 63 -9.48 -2.53 -24.70
N ALA A 64 -10.71 -2.40 -25.21
CA ALA A 64 -11.52 -1.19 -25.14
C ALA A 64 -12.07 -0.89 -23.73
N SER A 65 -12.27 -1.92 -22.91
CA SER A 65 -12.70 -1.78 -21.51
C SER A 65 -11.61 -1.17 -20.63
N LEU A 66 -11.94 -0.68 -19.43
CA LEU A 66 -10.97 -0.21 -18.43
C LEU A 66 -9.98 0.82 -19.01
N SER A 67 -10.49 1.94 -19.55
CA SER A 67 -9.72 2.96 -20.30
C SER A 67 -8.46 3.47 -19.57
N ASP A 68 -8.48 3.49 -18.24
CA ASP A 68 -7.37 3.99 -17.42
C ASP A 68 -6.24 2.97 -17.23
N GLN A 69 -6.45 1.71 -17.60
CA GLN A 69 -5.46 0.63 -17.46
C GLN A 69 -4.67 0.41 -18.75
N GLU A 70 -3.39 0.07 -18.63
CA GLU A 70 -2.52 -0.17 -19.79
C GLU A 70 -2.93 -1.43 -20.57
N VAL A 71 -2.87 -1.33 -21.90
CA VAL A 71 -3.29 -2.38 -22.83
C VAL A 71 -2.49 -3.67 -22.61
N GLY A 72 -1.19 -3.57 -22.32
CA GLY A 72 -0.34 -4.74 -22.09
C GLY A 72 -0.81 -5.60 -20.93
N LEU A 73 -1.29 -5.02 -19.83
CA LEU A 73 -1.83 -5.80 -18.72
C LEU A 73 -3.11 -6.56 -19.14
N LYS A 74 -4.02 -5.88 -19.86
CA LYS A 74 -5.27 -6.48 -20.35
C LYS A 74 -4.99 -7.68 -21.26
N LEU A 75 -3.99 -7.55 -22.14
CA LEU A 75 -3.56 -8.63 -23.02
C LEU A 75 -2.97 -9.82 -22.26
N ILE A 76 -2.27 -9.59 -21.14
CA ILE A 76 -1.74 -10.67 -20.30
C ILE A 76 -2.87 -11.34 -19.49
N MET A 77 -3.86 -10.58 -19.02
CA MET A 77 -5.02 -11.09 -18.28
C MET A 77 -6.01 -11.86 -19.16
N PHE A 78 -6.23 -11.40 -20.40
CA PHE A 78 -7.29 -11.88 -21.27
C PHE A 78 -7.29 -13.41 -21.52
N PRO A 79 -6.16 -14.07 -21.82
CA PRO A 79 -6.14 -15.52 -22.01
C PRO A 79 -6.69 -16.30 -20.79
N PHE A 80 -6.39 -15.84 -19.58
CA PHE A 80 -6.88 -16.47 -18.36
C PHE A 80 -8.38 -16.22 -18.17
N ARG A 81 -8.87 -15.01 -18.48
CA ARG A 81 -10.30 -14.70 -18.43
C ARG A 81 -11.10 -15.46 -19.48
N TYR A 82 -10.57 -15.58 -20.69
CA TYR A 82 -11.16 -16.34 -21.79
C TYR A 82 -11.29 -17.83 -21.43
N LEU A 83 -10.27 -18.41 -20.80
CA LEU A 83 -10.27 -19.79 -20.30
C LEU A 83 -11.01 -19.98 -18.97
N ASN A 84 -11.65 -18.92 -18.43
CA ASN A 84 -12.35 -18.93 -17.16
C ASN A 84 -11.49 -19.42 -15.97
N LEU A 85 -10.19 -19.12 -15.98
CA LEU A 85 -9.29 -19.40 -14.87
C LEU A 85 -9.51 -18.37 -13.73
N SER A 86 -9.23 -18.78 -12.50
CA SER A 86 -9.28 -17.90 -11.32
C SER A 86 -8.16 -16.86 -11.33
N TYR A 87 -8.36 -15.75 -10.64
CA TYR A 87 -7.33 -14.72 -10.44
C TYR A 87 -6.04 -15.30 -9.82
N GLU A 88 -6.16 -16.24 -8.89
CA GLU A 88 -5.06 -16.91 -8.17
C GLU A 88 -4.11 -17.64 -9.13
N VAL A 89 -4.68 -18.32 -10.15
CA VAL A 89 -3.90 -18.97 -11.21
C VAL A 89 -3.18 -17.93 -12.08
N PHE A 90 -3.84 -16.82 -12.41
CA PHE A 90 -3.24 -15.73 -13.17
C PHE A 90 -2.04 -15.11 -12.42
N ILE A 91 -2.20 -14.77 -11.13
CA ILE A 91 -1.09 -14.19 -10.35
C ILE A 91 0.03 -15.19 -10.09
N ALA A 92 -0.27 -16.48 -9.96
CA ALA A 92 0.73 -17.53 -9.83
C ALA A 92 1.58 -17.63 -11.10
N PHE A 93 0.94 -17.62 -12.28
CA PHE A 93 1.64 -17.57 -13.56
C PHE A 93 2.52 -16.31 -13.68
N PHE A 94 1.96 -15.16 -13.32
CA PHE A 94 2.68 -13.89 -13.32
C PHE A 94 3.92 -13.94 -12.40
N ALA A 95 3.76 -14.47 -11.19
CA ALA A 95 4.83 -14.64 -10.21
C ALA A 95 5.95 -15.55 -10.74
N VAL A 96 5.60 -16.68 -11.35
CA VAL A 96 6.58 -17.59 -11.97
C VAL A 96 7.36 -16.87 -13.07
N GLY A 97 6.67 -16.17 -13.98
CA GLY A 97 7.32 -15.40 -15.04
C GLY A 97 8.31 -14.36 -14.49
N MET A 98 7.90 -13.61 -13.48
CA MET A 98 8.76 -12.64 -12.78
C MET A 98 9.99 -13.29 -12.13
N MET A 99 9.80 -14.38 -11.39
CA MET A 99 10.90 -15.09 -10.73
C MET A 99 11.91 -15.67 -11.73
N VAL A 100 11.43 -16.19 -12.87
CA VAL A 100 12.30 -16.70 -13.94
C VAL A 100 13.16 -15.58 -14.53
N LEU A 101 12.58 -14.41 -14.79
CA LEU A 101 13.34 -13.24 -15.29
C LEU A 101 14.39 -12.79 -14.28
N VAL A 102 14.02 -12.65 -13.01
CA VAL A 102 14.94 -12.26 -11.93
C VAL A 102 16.05 -13.30 -11.75
N TYR A 103 15.71 -14.59 -11.77
CA TYR A 103 16.67 -15.68 -11.71
C TYR A 103 17.73 -15.56 -12.80
N TYR A 104 17.31 -15.46 -14.05
CA TYR A 104 18.26 -15.36 -15.16
C TYR A 104 19.04 -14.05 -15.14
N TRP A 105 18.41 -12.95 -14.72
CA TRP A 105 19.09 -11.66 -14.61
C TRP A 105 20.19 -11.69 -13.54
N ILE A 106 19.87 -12.11 -12.31
CA ILE A 106 20.82 -12.16 -11.19
C ILE A 106 21.94 -13.15 -11.49
N THR A 107 21.62 -14.39 -11.88
CA THR A 107 22.64 -15.44 -12.08
C THR A 107 23.64 -15.13 -13.19
N ARG A 108 23.26 -14.31 -14.18
CA ARG A 108 24.13 -13.91 -15.30
C ARG A 108 24.95 -12.67 -15.00
N ASN A 109 24.50 -11.78 -14.12
CA ASN A 109 25.10 -10.45 -13.96
C ASN A 109 25.71 -10.20 -12.57
N SER A 110 25.34 -10.99 -11.55
CA SER A 110 25.77 -10.73 -10.18
C SER A 110 27.11 -11.35 -9.84
N SER A 111 27.89 -10.63 -9.04
CA SER A 111 29.11 -11.10 -8.40
C SER A 111 28.84 -12.05 -7.22
N SER A 112 27.65 -11.99 -6.61
CA SER A 112 27.21 -12.88 -5.53
C SER A 112 25.70 -13.11 -5.62
N VAL A 113 25.30 -14.27 -6.15
CA VAL A 113 23.90 -14.61 -6.40
C VAL A 113 23.06 -14.55 -5.12
N SER A 114 23.53 -15.16 -4.03
CA SER A 114 22.78 -15.18 -2.77
C SER A 114 22.54 -13.78 -2.20
N LEU A 115 23.58 -12.93 -2.17
CA LEU A 115 23.43 -11.56 -1.67
C LEU A 115 22.55 -10.70 -2.58
N SER A 116 22.59 -10.91 -3.90
CA SER A 116 21.65 -10.25 -4.82
C SER A 116 20.20 -10.66 -4.54
N PHE A 117 19.92 -11.94 -4.29
CA PHE A 117 18.59 -12.38 -3.91
C PHE A 117 18.13 -11.81 -2.57
N MET A 118 19.03 -11.67 -1.60
CA MET A 118 18.72 -11.00 -0.33
C MET A 118 18.33 -9.54 -0.57
N VAL A 119 19.12 -8.78 -1.33
CA VAL A 119 18.81 -7.38 -1.66
C VAL A 119 17.49 -7.30 -2.44
N TYR A 120 17.30 -8.15 -3.44
CA TYR A 120 16.06 -8.19 -4.22
C TYR A 120 14.83 -8.47 -3.34
N TYR A 121 14.92 -9.48 -2.47
CA TYR A 121 13.83 -9.85 -1.57
C TYR A 121 13.47 -8.72 -0.61
N SER A 122 14.49 -8.16 0.05
CA SER A 122 14.30 -7.13 1.08
C SER A 122 13.86 -5.78 0.54
N PHE A 123 14.41 -5.34 -0.59
CA PHE A 123 14.18 -3.98 -1.08
C PHE A 123 13.05 -3.89 -2.10
N PHE A 124 12.84 -4.96 -2.89
CA PHE A 124 12.07 -4.82 -4.12
C PHE A 124 10.94 -5.83 -4.30
N PHE A 125 11.05 -7.02 -3.74
CA PHE A 125 10.09 -8.09 -3.99
C PHE A 125 8.68 -7.75 -3.50
N VAL A 126 8.54 -7.24 -2.27
CA VAL A 126 7.22 -6.94 -1.67
C VAL A 126 6.45 -5.88 -2.48
N VAL A 127 7.07 -4.75 -2.77
CA VAL A 127 6.37 -3.68 -3.51
C VAL A 127 6.31 -3.97 -5.01
N TRP A 128 7.44 -4.31 -5.63
CA TRP A 128 7.56 -4.34 -7.08
C TRP A 128 7.39 -5.72 -7.69
N SER A 129 7.15 -6.77 -6.91
CA SER A 129 6.87 -8.10 -7.48
C SER A 129 5.54 -8.69 -7.00
N ILE A 130 5.07 -8.32 -5.80
CA ILE A 130 3.78 -8.78 -5.31
C ILE A 130 2.69 -7.70 -5.24
N SER A 131 3.03 -6.41 -5.12
CA SER A 131 2.06 -5.31 -5.14
C SER A 131 1.90 -4.68 -6.53
N SER A 132 2.81 -3.79 -6.94
CA SER A 132 2.70 -2.98 -8.16
C SER A 132 3.08 -3.77 -9.42
N LEU A 133 2.30 -4.82 -9.74
CA LEU A 133 2.60 -5.83 -10.76
C LEU A 133 3.03 -5.23 -12.10
N ARG A 134 2.31 -4.23 -12.61
CA ARG A 134 2.61 -3.59 -13.90
C ARG A 134 4.00 -2.97 -13.93
N GLN A 135 4.25 -2.09 -12.96
CA GLN A 135 5.52 -1.37 -12.85
C GLN A 135 6.66 -2.34 -12.55
N GLY A 136 6.40 -3.30 -11.67
CA GLY A 136 7.28 -4.42 -11.36
C GLY A 136 7.76 -5.19 -12.56
N LEU A 137 6.83 -5.62 -13.42
CA LEU A 137 7.13 -6.33 -14.66
C LEU A 137 7.92 -5.45 -15.63
N ALA A 138 7.53 -4.19 -15.80
CA ALA A 138 8.25 -3.27 -16.67
C ALA A 138 9.71 -3.06 -16.23
N ILE A 139 9.95 -2.90 -14.92
CA ILE A 139 11.31 -2.78 -14.35
C ILE A 139 12.08 -4.08 -14.55
N THR A 140 11.51 -5.22 -14.14
CA THR A 140 12.21 -6.51 -14.17
C THR A 140 12.54 -6.94 -15.59
N LEU A 141 11.58 -6.84 -16.51
CA LEU A 141 11.78 -7.16 -17.92
C LEU A 141 12.74 -6.16 -18.58
N GLY A 142 12.63 -4.87 -18.27
CA GLY A 142 13.56 -3.85 -18.76
C GLY A 142 14.99 -4.06 -18.28
N CYS A 143 15.21 -4.34 -17.00
CA CYS A 143 16.52 -4.69 -16.46
C CYS A 143 17.06 -5.98 -17.09
N PHE A 144 16.22 -7.01 -17.25
CA PHE A 144 16.61 -8.27 -17.88
C PHE A 144 17.02 -8.11 -19.35
N LEU A 145 16.32 -7.27 -20.13
CA LEU A 145 16.59 -7.08 -21.55
C LEU A 145 17.67 -6.04 -21.83
N LEU A 146 17.67 -4.90 -21.13
CA LEU A 146 18.56 -3.76 -21.40
C LEU A 146 19.85 -3.81 -20.58
N TYR A 147 19.78 -4.29 -19.33
CA TYR A 147 20.87 -4.32 -18.36
C TYR A 147 21.33 -5.75 -18.06
N ASN A 148 21.63 -6.49 -19.13
CA ASN A 148 22.15 -7.85 -19.07
C ASN A 148 23.39 -7.99 -19.95
N ILE A 149 24.45 -8.58 -19.40
CA ILE A 149 25.74 -8.71 -20.08
C ILE A 149 25.67 -9.58 -21.34
N ARG A 150 24.67 -10.47 -21.46
CA ARG A 150 24.52 -11.37 -22.62
C ARG A 150 23.81 -10.76 -23.81
N PHE A 151 23.11 -9.63 -23.62
CA PHE A 151 22.32 -9.02 -24.68
C PHE A 151 23.03 -7.78 -25.21
N HIS A 152 23.34 -7.80 -26.51
CA HIS A 152 24.04 -6.74 -27.23
C HIS A 152 23.10 -6.05 -28.24
N TRP A 153 21.99 -5.50 -27.72
CA TRP A 153 21.04 -4.77 -28.55
C TRP A 153 21.65 -3.47 -29.08
N ASN A 154 21.43 -3.20 -30.36
CA ASN A 154 21.73 -1.90 -30.97
C ASN A 154 20.75 -0.83 -30.46
N PHE A 155 21.05 0.45 -30.72
CA PHE A 155 20.27 1.57 -30.21
C PHE A 155 18.78 1.51 -30.62
N LYS A 156 18.48 1.16 -31.88
CA LYS A 156 17.10 1.05 -32.39
C LYS A 156 16.33 -0.08 -31.71
N GLN A 157 16.97 -1.23 -31.49
CA GLN A 157 16.38 -2.37 -30.77
C GLN A 157 16.07 -2.01 -29.32
N ARG A 158 16.95 -1.26 -28.64
CA ARG A 158 16.71 -0.79 -27.27
C ARG A 158 15.51 0.16 -27.21
N ILE A 159 15.39 1.10 -28.15
CA ILE A 159 14.20 1.97 -28.26
C ILE A 159 12.94 1.14 -28.44
N LEU A 160 12.95 0.17 -29.36
CA LEU A 160 11.79 -0.70 -29.59
C LEU A 160 11.39 -1.45 -28.32
N ILE A 161 12.35 -2.01 -27.58
CA ILE A 161 12.10 -2.67 -26.29
C ILE A 161 11.44 -1.69 -25.31
N ILE A 162 11.94 -0.46 -25.18
CA ILE A 162 11.38 0.56 -24.28
C ILE A 162 9.95 0.93 -24.68
N LEU A 163 9.67 1.06 -25.97
CA LEU A 163 8.31 1.31 -26.49
C LEU A 163 7.37 0.14 -26.22
N LEU A 164 7.85 -1.11 -26.31
CA LEU A 164 7.05 -2.28 -25.93
C LEU A 164 6.75 -2.30 -24.42
N LEU A 165 7.73 -1.94 -23.59
CA LEU A 165 7.52 -1.83 -22.13
C LEU A 165 6.52 -0.74 -21.76
N PHE A 166 6.40 0.33 -22.56
CA PHE A 166 5.43 1.40 -22.32
C PHE A 166 3.98 0.90 -22.36
N PHE A 167 3.69 -0.11 -23.20
CA PHE A 167 2.39 -0.77 -23.23
C PHE A 167 2.11 -1.58 -21.96
N VAL A 168 3.13 -2.02 -21.22
CA VAL A 168 2.98 -2.68 -19.92
C VAL A 168 2.78 -1.64 -18.83
N HIS A 169 3.61 -0.61 -18.81
CA HIS A 169 3.49 0.48 -17.85
C HIS A 169 4.14 1.77 -18.34
N LYS A 170 3.41 2.89 -18.28
CA LYS A 170 3.81 4.15 -18.92
C LYS A 170 5.14 4.73 -18.40
N THR A 171 5.45 4.53 -17.12
CA THR A 171 6.69 5.07 -16.52
C THR A 171 7.96 4.36 -17.03
N SER A 172 7.83 3.26 -17.77
CA SER A 172 8.98 2.56 -18.37
C SER A 172 9.74 3.42 -19.38
N LEU A 173 9.11 4.49 -19.90
CA LEU A 173 9.78 5.49 -20.72
C LEU A 173 10.97 6.14 -20.01
N PHE A 174 11.08 6.04 -18.68
CA PHE A 174 12.29 6.47 -17.99
C PHE A 174 13.54 5.69 -18.41
N PHE A 175 13.41 4.45 -18.89
CA PHE A 175 14.54 3.77 -19.54
C PHE A 175 15.07 4.53 -20.77
N LEU A 176 14.25 5.33 -21.45
CA LEU A 176 14.71 6.20 -22.53
C LEU A 176 15.63 7.30 -21.99
N VAL A 177 15.31 7.89 -20.85
CA VAL A 177 16.18 8.87 -20.17
C VAL A 177 17.52 8.24 -19.82
N LEU A 178 17.51 7.03 -19.25
CA LEU A 178 18.73 6.29 -18.93
C LEU A 178 19.53 5.91 -20.19
N LEU A 179 18.85 5.54 -21.28
CA LEU A 179 19.48 5.21 -22.56
C LEU A 179 20.13 6.45 -23.20
N LEU A 180 19.43 7.59 -23.20
CA LEU A 180 19.97 8.85 -23.73
C LEU A 180 21.15 9.34 -22.88
N ALA A 181 21.14 9.08 -21.58
CA ALA A 181 22.27 9.40 -20.72
C ALA A 181 23.53 8.60 -21.08
N GLU A 182 23.44 7.45 -21.76
CA GLU A 182 24.63 6.70 -22.22
C GLU A 182 25.48 7.48 -23.23
N PHE A 183 24.92 8.47 -23.93
CA PHE A 183 25.67 9.32 -24.87
C PHE A 183 26.60 10.32 -24.16
N ILE A 184 26.41 10.55 -22.87
CA ILE A 184 27.25 11.44 -22.09
C ILE A 184 28.40 10.62 -21.50
N PRO A 185 29.67 11.02 -21.71
CA PRO A 185 30.82 10.33 -21.13
C PRO A 185 30.91 10.65 -19.63
N TRP A 186 30.14 9.92 -18.83
CA TRP A 186 30.08 10.08 -17.39
C TRP A 186 31.36 9.63 -16.70
N ASP A 187 31.78 10.44 -15.73
CA ASP A 187 32.80 10.18 -14.75
C ASP A 187 32.25 10.51 -13.35
N ARG A 188 33.05 10.22 -12.33
CA ARG A 188 32.68 10.47 -10.93
C ARG A 188 32.34 11.94 -10.68
N LYS A 189 33.09 12.89 -11.26
CA LYS A 189 32.90 14.33 -11.03
C LYS A 189 31.57 14.80 -11.64
N LYS A 190 31.29 14.42 -12.88
CA LYS A 190 30.04 14.78 -13.57
C LYS A 190 28.81 14.21 -12.87
N LEU A 191 28.89 12.98 -12.36
CA LEU A 191 27.82 12.37 -11.57
C LEU A 191 27.60 13.11 -10.24
N THR A 192 28.68 13.52 -9.56
CA THR A 192 28.60 14.37 -8.37
C THR A 192 27.98 15.73 -8.69
N TYR A 193 28.36 16.38 -9.81
CA TYR A 193 27.76 17.65 -10.22
C TYR A 193 26.28 17.50 -10.56
N LEU A 194 25.88 16.42 -11.22
CA LEU A 194 24.47 16.11 -11.47
C LEU A 194 23.70 15.98 -10.15
N LEU A 195 24.27 15.28 -9.16
CA LEU A 195 23.68 15.18 -7.82
C LEU A 195 23.53 16.56 -7.18
N LEU A 196 24.61 17.34 -7.08
CA LEU A 196 24.57 18.66 -6.46
C LEU A 196 23.56 19.57 -7.16
N PHE A 197 23.53 19.54 -8.50
CA PHE A 197 22.53 20.28 -9.28
C PHE A 197 21.11 19.82 -8.97
N SER A 198 20.84 18.51 -8.91
CA SER A 198 19.52 17.98 -8.55
C SER A 198 19.08 18.38 -7.14
N LEU A 199 20.02 18.49 -6.19
CA LEU A 199 19.73 18.94 -4.84
C LEU A 199 19.39 20.42 -4.82
N VAL A 200 20.11 21.26 -5.57
CA VAL A 200 19.77 22.68 -5.74
C VAL A 200 18.39 22.83 -6.38
N VAL A 201 18.09 22.07 -7.44
CA VAL A 201 16.75 22.07 -8.07
C VAL A 201 15.66 21.66 -7.07
N SER A 202 15.95 20.69 -6.19
CA SER A 202 14.99 20.24 -5.17
C SER A 202 14.65 21.29 -4.11
N LEU A 203 15.45 22.36 -4.00
CA LEU A 203 15.19 23.51 -3.12
C LEU A 203 14.34 24.58 -3.80
N LEU A 204 14.18 24.52 -5.13
CA LEU A 204 13.34 25.47 -5.84
C LEU A 204 11.86 25.19 -5.51
N PRO A 205 11.01 26.22 -5.43
CA PRO A 205 9.56 26.06 -5.24
C PRO A 205 8.90 25.60 -6.55
N VAL A 206 9.31 24.44 -7.07
CA VAL A 206 8.83 23.90 -8.35
C VAL A 206 7.32 23.69 -8.33
N ALA A 207 6.73 23.37 -7.17
CA ALA A 207 5.29 23.27 -7.00
C ALA A 207 4.57 24.62 -7.25
N GLU A 208 5.11 25.74 -6.77
CA GLU A 208 4.56 27.08 -7.00
C GLU A 208 4.69 27.48 -8.48
N ILE A 209 5.83 27.17 -9.10
CA ILE A 209 6.04 27.38 -10.54
C ILE A 209 5.06 26.53 -11.36
N ALA A 210 4.85 25.28 -10.98
CA ALA A 210 3.89 24.38 -11.65
C ALA A 210 2.43 24.83 -11.48
N LEU A 211 2.07 25.41 -10.32
CA LEU A 211 0.77 26.05 -10.09
C LEU A 211 0.59 27.35 -10.90
N MET A 212 1.67 28.09 -11.18
CA MET A 212 1.59 29.22 -12.11
C MET A 212 1.38 28.75 -13.55
N LEU A 213 2.05 27.67 -13.95
CA LEU A 213 1.94 27.08 -15.29
C LEU A 213 0.60 26.37 -15.52
N SER A 214 -0.06 25.88 -14.48
CA SER A 214 -1.35 25.20 -14.60
C SER A 214 -2.51 26.09 -15.08
N LYS A 215 -2.32 27.41 -15.02
CA LYS A 215 -3.23 28.40 -15.66
C LYS A 215 -3.26 28.28 -17.19
N ILE A 216 -2.32 27.55 -17.79
CA ILE A 216 -2.28 27.23 -19.21
C ILE A 216 -3.02 25.89 -19.43
N PRO A 217 -3.98 25.80 -20.38
CA PRO A 217 -4.84 24.62 -20.56
C PRO A 217 -4.10 23.29 -20.72
N VAL A 218 -2.95 23.30 -21.39
CA VAL A 218 -2.09 22.11 -21.61
C VAL A 218 -1.51 21.56 -20.29
N PHE A 219 -1.26 22.43 -19.33
CA PHE A 219 -0.63 22.11 -18.04
C PHE A 219 -1.64 22.00 -16.89
N SER A 220 -2.93 22.24 -17.14
CA SER A 220 -4.02 22.13 -16.14
C SER A 220 -4.04 20.79 -15.40
N ARG A 221 -3.61 19.70 -16.05
CA ARG A 221 -3.52 18.37 -15.44
C ARG A 221 -2.42 18.23 -14.38
N LEU A 222 -1.45 19.15 -14.31
CA LEU A 222 -0.40 19.14 -13.29
C LEU A 222 -0.96 19.39 -11.88
N VAL A 223 -2.06 20.13 -11.75
CA VAL A 223 -2.69 20.44 -10.45
C VAL A 223 -3.18 19.19 -9.74
N TYR A 224 -3.66 18.18 -10.47
CA TYR A 224 -4.11 16.91 -9.88
C TYR A 224 -2.99 16.07 -9.27
N TYR A 225 -1.73 16.38 -9.58
CA TYR A 225 -0.54 15.74 -9.01
C TYR A 225 0.13 16.59 -7.93
N ILE A 226 -0.33 17.83 -7.73
CA ILE A 226 0.19 18.73 -6.70
C ILE A 226 -0.81 18.69 -5.55
N ASP A 227 -0.60 17.76 -4.62
CA ASP A 227 -1.31 17.79 -3.35
C ASP A 227 -0.72 18.93 -2.51
N THR A 228 -1.41 20.07 -2.52
CA THR A 228 -1.02 21.31 -1.83
C THR A 228 -0.88 21.12 -0.32
N ALA A 229 -1.45 20.06 0.26
CA ALA A 229 -1.28 19.70 1.67
C ALA A 229 0.02 18.94 1.97
N SER A 230 0.72 18.41 0.94
CA SER A 230 1.91 17.56 1.09
C SER A 230 3.20 18.17 0.54
N VAL A 231 3.19 19.45 0.13
CA VAL A 231 4.40 20.15 -0.33
C VAL A 231 5.31 20.39 0.88
N SER A 232 6.03 19.34 1.31
CA SER A 232 7.04 19.46 2.35
C SER A 232 8.26 20.14 1.74
N ILE A 233 8.34 21.47 1.90
CA ILE A 233 9.57 22.21 1.67
C ILE A 233 10.52 21.86 2.83
N GLY A 234 11.34 20.83 2.62
CA GLY A 234 12.33 20.43 3.61
C GLY A 234 13.25 19.36 3.08
N PHE A 235 14.55 19.66 2.99
CA PHE A 235 15.61 18.80 2.44
C PHE A 235 15.72 17.44 3.17
N TRP A 236 15.36 17.40 4.45
CA TRP A 236 15.61 16.29 5.39
C TRP A 236 14.42 15.34 5.61
N ASP A 237 13.60 15.08 4.59
CA ASP A 237 12.60 14.01 4.73
C ASP A 237 13.28 12.63 4.83
N ILE A 238 12.70 11.77 5.67
CA ILE A 238 13.17 10.43 5.99
C ILE A 238 13.28 9.54 4.74
N LYS A 239 12.56 9.87 3.65
CA LYS A 239 12.63 9.18 2.35
C LYS A 239 13.84 9.58 1.50
N SER A 240 14.37 10.80 1.69
CA SER A 240 15.52 11.32 0.93
C SER A 240 16.85 10.76 1.44
N LEU A 241 16.96 10.61 2.76
CA LEU A 241 18.19 10.18 3.44
C LEU A 241 18.74 8.82 2.95
N PRO A 242 17.93 7.75 2.82
CA PRO A 242 18.46 6.46 2.34
C PRO A 242 18.99 6.54 0.90
N ARG A 243 18.36 7.34 0.04
CA ARG A 243 18.80 7.53 -1.35
C ARG A 243 20.14 8.25 -1.41
N LEU A 244 20.29 9.34 -0.64
CA LEU A 244 21.58 10.04 -0.52
C LEU A 244 22.67 9.13 0.03
N PHE A 245 22.36 8.33 1.06
CA PHE A 245 23.28 7.33 1.60
C PHE A 245 23.76 6.37 0.51
N PHE A 246 22.85 5.75 -0.24
CA PHE A 246 23.22 4.81 -1.30
C PHE A 246 24.01 5.45 -2.44
N ILE A 247 23.66 6.68 -2.84
CA ILE A 247 24.42 7.44 -3.83
C ILE A 247 25.84 7.71 -3.32
N ALA A 248 25.96 8.19 -2.08
CA ALA A 248 27.25 8.52 -1.47
C ALA A 248 28.15 7.29 -1.35
N VAL A 249 27.62 6.15 -0.89
CA VAL A 249 28.39 4.90 -0.81
C VAL A 249 28.90 4.47 -2.19
N VAL A 250 28.06 4.52 -3.23
CA VAL A 250 28.48 4.11 -4.59
C VAL A 250 29.47 5.10 -5.20
N LEU A 251 29.27 6.41 -5.02
CA LEU A 251 30.21 7.44 -5.49
C LEU A 251 31.57 7.34 -4.78
N PHE A 252 31.59 7.02 -3.49
CA PHE A 252 32.83 6.83 -2.72
C PHE A 252 33.66 5.66 -3.28
N HIS A 253 33.01 4.57 -3.67
CA HIS A 253 33.66 3.36 -4.20
C HIS A 253 33.73 3.31 -5.74
N TYR A 254 33.36 4.37 -6.44
CA TYR A 254 33.16 4.38 -7.89
C TYR A 254 34.37 3.87 -8.67
N ASP A 255 35.56 4.38 -8.37
CA ASP A 255 36.78 4.06 -9.10
C ASP A 255 37.18 2.58 -8.88
N GLN A 256 36.99 2.06 -7.66
CA GLN A 256 37.29 0.67 -7.30
C GLN A 256 36.31 -0.31 -7.98
N LEU A 257 35.02 0.02 -8.00
CA LEU A 257 33.99 -0.80 -8.67
C LEU A 257 34.29 -0.98 -10.16
N ILE A 258 34.74 0.08 -10.83
CA ILE A 258 35.10 0.03 -12.25
C ILE A 258 36.40 -0.75 -12.45
N ALA A 259 37.44 -0.46 -11.66
CA ALA A 259 38.75 -1.08 -11.81
C ALA A 259 38.70 -2.62 -11.61
N GLN A 260 37.90 -3.10 -10.67
CA GLN A 260 37.75 -4.53 -10.40
C GLN A 260 36.86 -5.27 -11.41
N GLY A 261 36.11 -4.55 -12.24
CA GLY A 261 35.26 -5.14 -13.28
C GLY A 261 34.11 -6.03 -12.77
N PHE A 262 33.79 -6.00 -11.47
CA PHE A 262 32.71 -6.82 -10.90
C PHE A 262 31.32 -6.45 -11.43
N ILE A 263 31.18 -5.22 -11.94
CA ILE A 263 29.93 -4.69 -12.47
C ILE A 263 30.24 -3.80 -13.69
N GLN A 264 29.36 -3.81 -14.70
CA GLN A 264 29.55 -2.97 -15.88
C GLN A 264 29.38 -1.49 -15.52
N LYS A 265 30.26 -0.63 -16.06
CA LYS A 265 30.23 0.83 -15.83
C LYS A 265 28.85 1.43 -16.10
N ARG A 266 28.18 1.01 -17.17
CA ARG A 266 26.82 1.48 -17.54
C ARG A 266 25.77 1.19 -16.47
N PHE A 267 25.93 0.12 -15.67
CA PHE A 267 24.98 -0.21 -14.59
C PHE A 267 25.14 0.76 -13.43
N ILE A 268 26.39 1.12 -13.08
CA ILE A 268 26.69 2.12 -12.05
C ILE A 268 26.12 3.48 -12.45
N HIS A 269 26.29 3.87 -13.72
CA HIS A 269 25.78 5.14 -14.24
C HIS A 269 24.25 5.21 -14.16
N ALA A 270 23.57 4.21 -14.69
CA ALA A 270 22.10 4.15 -14.66
C ALA A 270 21.54 4.14 -13.23
N TYR A 271 22.20 3.45 -12.30
CA TYR A 271 21.84 3.45 -10.88
C TYR A 271 21.95 4.85 -10.25
N LEU A 272 23.10 5.50 -10.41
CA LEU A 272 23.35 6.83 -9.84
C LEU A 272 22.43 7.88 -10.46
N ILE A 273 22.27 7.88 -11.77
CA ILE A 273 21.37 8.79 -12.48
C ILE A 273 19.92 8.57 -12.03
N GLY A 274 19.43 7.33 -12.00
CA GLY A 274 18.06 7.06 -11.59
C GLY A 274 17.77 7.47 -10.15
N LEU A 275 18.69 7.22 -9.21
CA LEU A 275 18.55 7.71 -7.84
C LEU A 275 18.61 9.24 -7.73
N THR A 276 19.43 9.89 -8.56
CA THR A 276 19.56 11.35 -8.59
C THR A 276 18.29 12.02 -9.11
N PHE A 277 17.60 11.38 -10.06
CA PHE A 277 16.33 11.85 -10.60
C PHE A 277 15.20 11.99 -9.58
N PHE A 278 15.30 11.29 -8.44
CA PHE A 278 14.38 11.51 -7.31
C PHE A 278 14.35 12.98 -6.88
N PHE A 279 15.51 13.64 -6.81
CA PHE A 279 15.62 15.02 -6.31
C PHE A 279 15.12 16.07 -7.30
N PHE A 280 15.22 15.82 -8.61
CA PHE A 280 14.58 16.68 -9.61
C PHE A 280 13.05 16.67 -9.50
N LEU A 281 12.48 15.58 -9.01
CA LEU A 281 11.03 15.33 -8.95
C LEU A 281 10.47 15.45 -7.54
N ARG A 282 11.22 16.05 -6.61
CA ARG A 282 10.87 16.14 -5.19
C ARG A 282 9.55 16.88 -4.92
N PHE A 283 9.06 17.67 -5.86
CA PHE A 283 7.74 18.31 -5.74
C PHE A 283 6.60 17.30 -5.59
N ASP A 284 6.81 16.04 -6.00
CA ASP A 284 5.91 14.91 -5.74
C ASP A 284 6.73 13.67 -5.36
N ASP A 285 6.71 13.32 -4.06
CA ASP A 285 7.42 12.17 -3.50
C ASP A 285 7.06 10.84 -4.18
N LEU A 286 5.80 10.67 -4.58
CA LEU A 286 5.30 9.43 -5.18
C LEU A 286 5.82 9.29 -6.61
N ILE A 287 5.75 10.35 -7.40
CA ILE A 287 6.30 10.40 -8.76
C ILE A 287 7.83 10.20 -8.72
N GLY A 288 8.52 10.94 -7.85
CA GLY A 288 9.96 10.80 -7.66
C GLY A 288 10.36 9.38 -7.27
N ALA A 289 9.64 8.75 -6.33
CA ALA A 289 9.89 7.37 -5.93
C ALA A 289 9.64 6.37 -7.07
N ARG A 290 8.54 6.52 -7.83
CA ARG A 290 8.18 5.65 -8.96
C ARG A 290 9.13 5.80 -10.16
N ILE A 291 9.74 6.96 -10.36
CA ILE A 291 10.71 7.15 -11.45
C ILE A 291 12.10 6.66 -11.05
N SER A 292 12.56 7.01 -9.84
CA SER A 292 13.90 6.64 -9.37
C SER A 292 14.12 5.13 -9.26
N ILE A 293 13.04 4.35 -9.08
CA ILE A 293 13.13 2.89 -8.91
C ILE A 293 13.78 2.18 -10.11
N TYR A 294 13.61 2.68 -11.33
CA TYR A 294 14.17 2.07 -12.54
C TYR A 294 15.70 2.04 -12.53
N GLY A 295 16.34 3.03 -11.89
CA GLY A 295 17.77 2.99 -11.61
C GLY A 295 18.08 2.26 -10.31
N PHE A 296 17.32 2.53 -9.24
CA PHE A 296 17.58 1.95 -7.91
C PHE A 296 17.51 0.42 -7.89
N PHE A 297 16.68 -0.20 -8.74
CA PHE A 297 16.58 -1.65 -8.89
C PHE A 297 17.92 -2.31 -9.29
N LEU A 298 18.83 -1.58 -9.95
CA LEU A 298 20.19 -2.06 -10.24
C LEU A 298 21.03 -2.26 -8.97
N GLY A 299 20.58 -1.74 -7.82
CA GLY A 299 21.12 -2.01 -6.49
C GLY A 299 21.21 -3.50 -6.16
N VAL A 300 20.32 -4.32 -6.74
CA VAL A 300 20.38 -5.80 -6.66
C VAL A 300 21.74 -6.36 -7.10
N LEU A 301 22.40 -5.72 -8.07
CA LEU A 301 23.72 -6.14 -8.56
C LEU A 301 24.87 -5.31 -7.96
N ILE A 302 24.61 -4.03 -7.65
CA ILE A 302 25.63 -3.09 -7.18
C ILE A 302 25.98 -3.33 -5.70
N LEU A 303 24.99 -3.50 -4.82
CA LEU A 303 25.26 -3.66 -3.39
C LEU A 303 26.09 -4.92 -3.07
N PRO A 304 25.82 -6.09 -3.67
CA PRO A 304 26.68 -7.26 -3.49
C PRO A 304 28.10 -7.06 -4.01
N SER A 305 28.25 -6.29 -5.10
CA SER A 305 29.56 -5.96 -5.67
C SER A 305 30.36 -5.02 -4.78
N LEU A 306 29.70 -4.12 -4.04
CA LEU A 306 30.34 -3.31 -2.99
C LEU A 306 30.89 -4.19 -1.86
N VAL A 307 30.13 -5.19 -1.39
CA VAL A 307 30.60 -6.11 -0.34
C VAL A 307 31.87 -6.83 -0.80
N ARG A 308 31.92 -7.27 -2.07
CA ARG A 308 33.06 -7.99 -2.64
C ARG A 308 34.37 -7.18 -2.64
N LEU A 309 34.30 -5.85 -2.71
CA LEU A 309 35.50 -4.99 -2.61
C LEU A 309 36.26 -5.20 -1.29
N TYR A 310 35.58 -5.66 -0.25
CA TYR A 310 36.14 -5.86 1.07
C TYR A 310 36.60 -7.29 1.35
N ASP A 311 36.48 -8.22 0.39
CA ASP A 311 36.76 -9.64 0.63
C ASP A 311 38.19 -9.93 1.10
N LEU A 312 39.16 -9.12 0.66
CA LEU A 312 40.57 -9.22 1.06
C LEU A 312 40.87 -8.61 2.44
N ARG A 313 39.97 -7.80 3.00
CA ARG A 313 40.14 -7.10 4.29
C ARG A 313 39.31 -7.79 5.38
N LYS A 314 39.82 -8.92 5.92
CA LYS A 314 39.09 -9.82 6.84
C LYS A 314 38.28 -9.09 7.94
N GLY A 315 38.88 -8.10 8.63
CA GLY A 315 38.23 -7.34 9.71
C GLY A 315 37.15 -6.34 9.26
N ILE A 316 37.20 -5.82 8.03
CA ILE A 316 36.17 -4.89 7.53
C ILE A 316 35.09 -5.66 6.75
N ASN A 317 35.45 -6.79 6.14
CA ASN A 317 34.53 -7.64 5.39
C ASN A 317 33.32 -8.08 6.23
N TRP A 318 33.57 -8.55 7.47
CA TRP A 318 32.48 -8.99 8.34
C TRP A 318 31.55 -7.84 8.73
N LEU A 319 32.09 -6.66 9.02
CA LEU A 319 31.31 -5.45 9.32
C LEU A 319 30.40 -5.06 8.14
N VAL A 320 30.96 -5.02 6.93
CA VAL A 320 30.21 -4.66 5.71
C VAL A 320 29.11 -5.69 5.40
N ARG A 321 29.40 -6.98 5.61
CA ARG A 321 28.38 -8.05 5.46
C ARG A 321 27.27 -7.90 6.49
N ILE A 322 27.59 -7.72 7.76
CA ILE A 322 26.59 -7.50 8.82
C ILE A 322 25.76 -6.25 8.52
N ALA A 323 26.40 -5.14 8.10
CA ALA A 323 25.70 -3.93 7.71
C ALA A 323 24.70 -4.19 6.55
N LEU A 324 25.08 -4.98 5.54
CA LEU A 324 24.18 -5.36 4.46
C LEU A 324 23.00 -6.22 4.96
N VAL A 325 23.24 -7.15 5.90
CA VAL A 325 22.15 -7.95 6.50
C VAL A 325 21.20 -7.07 7.29
N LEU A 326 21.72 -6.19 8.14
CA LEU A 326 20.92 -5.28 8.97
C LEU A 326 20.08 -4.34 8.12
N ILE A 327 20.67 -3.69 7.10
CA ILE A 327 19.91 -2.80 6.22
C ILE A 327 18.85 -3.58 5.43
N SER A 328 19.15 -4.81 5.01
CA SER A 328 18.18 -5.67 4.30
C SER A 328 17.03 -6.11 5.22
N ALA A 329 17.30 -6.39 6.50
CA ALA A 329 16.27 -6.70 7.47
C ALA A 329 15.37 -5.49 7.74
N LEU A 330 15.96 -4.29 7.94
CA LEU A 330 15.22 -3.05 8.15
C LEU A 330 14.35 -2.68 6.94
N TYR A 331 14.87 -2.84 5.72
CA TYR A 331 14.08 -2.62 4.51
C TYR A 331 12.94 -3.62 4.38
N LEU A 332 13.20 -4.92 4.61
CA LEU A 332 12.15 -5.93 4.55
C LEU A 332 11.02 -5.61 5.53
N GLU A 333 11.34 -5.29 6.78
CA GLU A 333 10.35 -4.95 7.80
C GLU A 333 9.54 -3.71 7.39
N LYS A 334 10.23 -2.66 6.93
CA LYS A 334 9.58 -1.44 6.44
C LYS A 334 8.62 -1.73 5.27
N GLU A 335 9.00 -2.58 4.32
CA GLU A 335 8.12 -2.94 3.21
C GLU A 335 6.96 -3.86 3.63
N LEU A 336 7.17 -4.79 4.57
CA LEU A 336 6.11 -5.65 5.10
C LEU A 336 5.06 -4.85 5.87
N VAL A 337 5.48 -3.95 6.76
CA VAL A 337 4.58 -3.08 7.52
C VAL A 337 3.79 -2.16 6.60
N ALA A 338 4.46 -1.57 5.59
CA ALA A 338 3.79 -0.74 4.60
C ALA A 338 2.75 -1.55 3.80
N MET A 339 3.11 -2.74 3.34
CA MET A 339 2.18 -3.65 2.66
C MET A 339 0.99 -4.02 3.55
N ALA A 340 1.23 -4.42 4.80
CA ALA A 340 0.16 -4.83 5.71
C ALA A 340 -0.82 -3.69 5.97
N THR A 341 -0.30 -2.47 6.18
CA THR A 341 -1.12 -1.27 6.38
C THR A 341 -1.97 -0.94 5.14
N GLN A 342 -1.41 -1.06 3.94
CA GLN A 342 -2.11 -0.69 2.69
C GLN A 342 -3.06 -1.78 2.18
N ALA A 343 -2.67 -3.06 2.32
CA ALA A 343 -3.48 -4.20 1.95
C ALA A 343 -4.53 -4.57 3.02
N GLY A 344 -4.48 -3.93 4.19
CA GLY A 344 -5.36 -4.26 5.31
C GLY A 344 -5.11 -5.65 5.90
N VAL A 345 -3.89 -6.18 5.80
CA VAL A 345 -3.54 -7.49 6.35
C VAL A 345 -3.48 -7.37 7.88
N PRO A 346 -4.09 -8.29 8.66
CA PRO A 346 -4.01 -8.25 10.11
C PRO A 346 -2.57 -8.29 10.61
N MET A 347 -2.26 -7.42 11.57
CA MET A 347 -0.96 -7.35 12.22
C MET A 347 -1.07 -7.76 13.70
N LYS A 348 -0.14 -8.60 14.16
CA LYS A 348 0.02 -8.95 15.58
C LYS A 348 1.23 -8.22 16.13
N GLY A 349 1.04 -7.00 16.64
CA GLY A 349 2.14 -6.09 16.93
C GLY A 349 2.87 -5.66 15.66
N TYR A 350 4.19 -5.89 15.58
CA TYR A 350 4.97 -5.65 14.37
C TYR A 350 4.99 -6.84 13.39
N TYR A 351 4.44 -7.99 13.80
CA TYR A 351 4.46 -9.18 12.97
C TYR A 351 3.38 -9.15 11.90
N VAL A 352 3.81 -9.22 10.64
CA VAL A 352 2.91 -9.35 9.48
C VAL A 352 2.65 -10.83 9.17
N GLU A 353 1.38 -11.22 9.26
CA GLU A 353 0.94 -12.59 8.98
C GLU A 353 0.99 -12.88 7.46
N TYR A 354 1.48 -14.06 7.09
CA TYR A 354 1.45 -14.51 5.70
C TYR A 354 0.22 -15.38 5.48
N VAL A 355 -0.70 -14.90 4.66
CA VAL A 355 -1.95 -15.59 4.34
C VAL A 355 -1.80 -16.34 3.03
N THR A 356 -2.13 -17.64 3.06
CA THR A 356 -2.13 -18.46 1.85
C THR A 356 -3.50 -18.55 1.21
N VAL A 357 -3.55 -18.94 -0.07
CA VAL A 357 -4.81 -19.27 -0.77
C VAL A 357 -5.61 -20.37 -0.06
N PHE A 358 -4.96 -21.22 0.74
CA PHE A 358 -5.63 -22.26 1.54
C PHE A 358 -6.26 -21.73 2.84
N GLN A 359 -5.99 -20.48 3.19
CA GLN A 359 -6.45 -19.82 4.41
C GLN A 359 -7.34 -18.60 4.13
N GLN A 360 -7.77 -18.42 2.87
CA GLN A 360 -8.53 -17.26 2.41
C GLN A 360 -9.80 -16.99 3.24
N ASP A 361 -10.46 -18.03 3.74
CA ASP A 361 -11.72 -17.92 4.48
C ASP A 361 -11.52 -17.67 6.00
N THR A 362 -10.26 -17.67 6.46
CA THR A 362 -9.93 -17.54 7.89
C THR A 362 -9.45 -16.14 8.27
N VAL A 363 -9.19 -15.28 7.27
CA VAL A 363 -8.57 -13.97 7.46
C VAL A 363 -9.34 -12.90 6.70
N THR A 364 -9.65 -11.80 7.39
CA THR A 364 -10.24 -10.62 6.75
C THR A 364 -9.27 -9.50 6.54
N PHE A 365 -9.44 -8.84 5.40
CA PHE A 365 -8.62 -7.73 4.99
C PHE A 365 -9.39 -6.42 5.15
N ASP A 366 -8.76 -5.43 5.77
CA ASP A 366 -9.25 -4.06 5.78
C ASP A 366 -8.96 -3.36 4.43
N ASN A 367 -9.52 -3.88 3.34
CA ASN A 367 -9.28 -3.38 1.99
C ASN A 367 -10.57 -3.31 1.17
N ARG A 368 -10.89 -2.11 0.66
CA ARG A 368 -12.11 -1.86 -0.11
C ARG A 368 -12.32 -2.84 -1.28
N TYR A 369 -11.27 -3.18 -2.02
CA TYR A 369 -11.38 -4.05 -3.18
C TYR A 369 -11.55 -5.52 -2.79
N TYR A 370 -11.04 -5.95 -1.63
CA TYR A 370 -11.37 -7.28 -1.09
C TYR A 370 -12.89 -7.39 -0.89
N TYR A 371 -13.49 -6.34 -0.33
CA TYR A 371 -14.93 -6.29 -0.17
C TYR A 371 -15.67 -6.25 -1.49
N SER A 372 -15.29 -5.36 -2.42
CA SER A 372 -15.93 -5.34 -3.75
C SER A 372 -15.83 -6.68 -4.48
N ASN A 373 -14.77 -7.46 -4.30
CA ASN A 373 -14.65 -8.75 -4.97
C ASN A 373 -15.54 -9.83 -4.37
N ASN A 374 -15.67 -9.85 -3.04
CA ASN A 374 -16.38 -10.93 -2.37
C ASN A 374 -17.86 -10.58 -2.12
N TYR A 375 -18.22 -9.31 -1.91
CA TYR A 375 -19.49 -8.87 -1.33
C TYR A 375 -20.39 -8.04 -2.27
N ASN A 376 -20.10 -7.96 -3.57
CA ASN A 376 -20.96 -7.21 -4.51
C ASN A 376 -22.41 -7.72 -4.55
N ASP A 377 -22.65 -8.99 -4.21
CA ASP A 377 -23.99 -9.57 -4.17
C ASP A 377 -24.82 -9.09 -2.96
N PHE A 378 -24.17 -8.55 -1.92
CA PHE A 378 -24.79 -8.20 -0.63
C PHE A 378 -25.21 -6.74 -0.52
N ILE A 379 -24.53 -5.84 -1.23
CA ILE A 379 -24.75 -4.39 -1.08
C ILE A 379 -24.91 -3.79 -2.47
N ASP A 380 -26.11 -3.36 -2.80
CA ASP A 380 -26.33 -2.48 -3.94
C ASP A 380 -25.64 -1.14 -3.64
N SER A 381 -24.40 -1.03 -4.12
CA SER A 381 -23.58 0.17 -3.92
C SER A 381 -24.18 1.44 -4.49
N ALA A 382 -25.11 1.35 -5.45
CA ALA A 382 -25.84 2.50 -5.96
C ALA A 382 -26.96 2.89 -4.98
N ALA A 383 -27.74 1.91 -4.51
CA ALA A 383 -28.79 2.14 -3.51
C ALA A 383 -28.23 2.71 -2.21
N CYS A 384 -27.15 2.14 -1.68
CA CYS A 384 -26.54 2.59 -0.43
C CYS A 384 -25.85 3.97 -0.56
N ARG A 385 -25.34 4.34 -1.74
CA ARG A 385 -24.91 5.74 -1.99
C ARG A 385 -26.07 6.70 -2.05
N LEU A 386 -27.16 6.32 -2.72
CA LEU A 386 -28.37 7.12 -2.80
C LEU A 386 -29.01 7.30 -1.41
N GLU A 387 -28.96 6.28 -0.56
CA GLU A 387 -29.42 6.37 0.83
C GLU A 387 -28.65 7.43 1.61
N ILE A 388 -27.30 7.44 1.54
CA ILE A 388 -26.49 8.46 2.21
C ILE A 388 -26.81 9.86 1.67
N LEU A 389 -26.93 10.01 0.35
CA LEU A 389 -27.28 11.30 -0.26
C LEU A 389 -28.68 11.78 0.18
N ARG A 390 -29.66 10.88 0.24
CA ARG A 390 -31.02 11.19 0.73
C ARG A 390 -31.02 11.55 2.21
N PHE A 391 -30.26 10.83 3.03
CA PHE A 391 -30.10 11.15 4.45
C PHE A 391 -29.58 12.57 4.65
N ASP A 392 -28.66 13.02 3.79
CA ASP A 392 -28.14 14.39 3.82
C ASP A 392 -29.17 15.43 3.34
N ASP A 393 -29.96 15.11 2.31
CA ASP A 393 -30.97 16.01 1.74
C ASP A 393 -32.21 16.18 2.63
N ASP A 394 -32.65 15.10 3.30
CA ASP A 394 -33.88 15.06 4.11
C ASP A 394 -33.67 15.58 5.54
N ARG A 395 -32.43 15.79 5.98
CA ARG A 395 -32.13 16.15 7.37
C ARG A 395 -31.93 17.64 7.57
N VAL A 396 -32.66 18.19 8.54
CA VAL A 396 -32.38 19.52 9.08
C VAL A 396 -31.26 19.40 10.12
N PHE A 397 -30.12 20.02 9.85
CA PHE A 397 -28.99 20.05 10.77
C PHE A 397 -29.26 21.01 11.93
N GLU A 398 -29.74 20.49 13.05
CA GLU A 398 -29.99 21.29 14.25
C GLU A 398 -28.68 21.64 14.97
N THR A 399 -28.68 22.76 15.72
CA THR A 399 -27.53 23.13 16.56
C THR A 399 -27.59 22.36 17.87
N SER A 400 -26.49 21.70 18.21
CA SER A 400 -26.39 20.90 19.44
C SER A 400 -26.66 21.73 20.69
N THR A 401 -27.53 21.20 21.55
CA THR A 401 -27.77 21.73 22.90
C THR A 401 -26.86 21.07 23.94
N VAL A 402 -26.16 20.00 23.56
CA VAL A 402 -25.25 19.23 24.43
C VAL A 402 -23.98 20.03 24.66
N LYS A 403 -23.70 20.41 25.91
CA LYS A 403 -22.51 21.20 26.28
C LYS A 403 -21.33 20.37 26.78
N ASP A 404 -21.46 19.04 26.75
CA ASP A 404 -20.43 18.12 27.23
C ASP A 404 -19.51 17.68 26.07
N PRO A 405 -18.24 18.14 26.03
CA PRO A 405 -17.32 17.79 24.96
C PRO A 405 -17.00 16.28 24.90
N SER A 406 -17.20 15.53 25.98
CA SER A 406 -17.00 14.09 25.96
C SER A 406 -18.00 13.36 25.07
N LYS A 407 -19.10 14.03 24.67
CA LYS A 407 -20.16 13.50 23.83
C LYS A 407 -20.02 13.83 22.33
N TYR A 408 -18.97 14.52 21.91
CA TYR A 408 -18.82 14.94 20.51
C TYR A 408 -18.04 13.95 19.65
N ILE A 409 -18.28 14.02 18.33
CA ILE A 409 -17.77 13.09 17.33
C ILE A 409 -17.29 13.88 16.12
N ALA A 410 -16.10 13.54 15.62
CA ALA A 410 -15.67 14.02 14.30
C ALA A 410 -16.41 13.28 13.19
N ALA A 411 -17.19 14.00 12.41
CA ALA A 411 -17.94 13.51 11.26
C ALA A 411 -17.68 14.37 10.02
N LYS A 412 -17.77 13.75 8.84
CA LYS A 412 -17.66 14.41 7.54
C LYS A 412 -19.05 14.88 7.11
N PHE A 413 -19.15 16.15 6.75
CA PHE A 413 -20.37 16.81 6.33
C PHE A 413 -20.56 16.72 4.81
N PRO A 414 -21.76 17.02 4.29
CA PRO A 414 -22.07 16.95 2.85
C PRO A 414 -21.14 17.82 1.97
N ASN A 415 -20.61 18.90 2.54
CA ASN A 415 -19.62 19.77 1.89
C ASN A 415 -18.22 19.13 1.75
N GLY A 416 -18.04 17.88 2.16
CA GLY A 416 -16.79 17.12 2.12
C GLY A 416 -15.82 17.40 3.27
N LYS A 417 -16.14 18.34 4.16
CA LYS A 417 -15.29 18.78 5.26
C LYS A 417 -15.72 18.12 6.58
N TYR A 418 -14.77 17.92 7.47
CA TYR A 418 -15.00 17.44 8.83
C TYR A 418 -15.38 18.56 9.78
N GLY A 419 -16.33 18.25 10.65
CA GLY A 419 -16.81 19.07 11.76
C GLY A 419 -17.04 18.21 12.99
N LEU A 420 -17.86 18.70 13.93
CA LEU A 420 -18.28 17.96 15.11
C LEU A 420 -19.80 17.85 15.17
N ILE A 421 -20.27 16.65 15.50
CA ILE A 421 -21.66 16.36 15.88
C ILE A 421 -21.69 15.83 17.32
N ASP A 422 -22.82 15.86 17.99
CA ASP A 422 -23.01 15.20 19.28
C ASP A 422 -23.57 13.76 19.14
N VAL A 423 -23.88 13.13 20.27
CA VAL A 423 -24.46 11.77 20.34
C VAL A 423 -25.88 11.66 19.77
N ASN A 424 -26.56 12.77 19.50
CA ASN A 424 -27.88 12.79 18.86
C ASN A 424 -27.75 13.12 17.35
N GLY A 425 -26.54 13.48 16.91
CA GLY A 425 -26.25 13.88 15.55
C GLY A 425 -26.51 15.36 15.27
N ASP A 426 -26.70 16.17 16.32
CA ASP A 426 -26.84 17.61 16.18
C ASP A 426 -25.47 18.26 15.98
N VAL A 427 -25.43 19.36 15.23
CA VAL A 427 -24.19 20.03 14.83
C VAL A 427 -23.63 20.84 15.99
N VAL A 428 -22.40 20.49 16.38
CA VAL A 428 -21.61 21.21 17.38
C VAL A 428 -20.66 22.20 16.69
N LEU A 429 -20.06 21.78 15.58
CA LEU A 429 -19.14 22.59 14.79
C LEU A 429 -19.28 22.22 13.31
N ASP A 430 -19.60 23.20 12.46
CA ASP A 430 -19.76 22.97 11.03
C ASP A 430 -18.51 22.39 10.37
N GLY A 431 -18.74 21.60 9.30
CA GLY A 431 -17.70 21.01 8.47
C GLY A 431 -16.77 22.06 7.86
N ARG A 432 -15.57 22.22 8.43
CA ARG A 432 -14.56 23.21 7.98
C ARG A 432 -13.16 22.66 7.77
N TYR A 433 -12.87 21.45 8.27
CA TYR A 433 -11.55 20.83 8.18
C TYR A 433 -11.47 19.82 7.05
N GLU A 434 -10.35 19.69 6.35
CA GLU A 434 -10.18 18.63 5.32
C GLU A 434 -10.18 17.22 5.93
N LYS A 435 -9.65 17.11 7.15
CA LYS A 435 -9.61 15.88 7.93
C LYS A 435 -9.63 16.24 9.40
N ALA A 436 -10.34 15.48 10.22
CA ALA A 436 -10.33 15.69 11.65
C ALA A 436 -10.49 14.38 12.43
N GLU A 437 -9.75 14.26 13.53
CA GLU A 437 -10.01 13.29 14.59
C GLU A 437 -10.33 14.06 15.87
N TYR A 438 -11.18 13.51 16.74
CA TYR A 438 -11.56 14.16 17.99
C TYR A 438 -11.39 13.24 19.18
N TYR A 439 -10.56 13.65 20.14
CA TYR A 439 -10.35 12.93 21.42
C TYR A 439 -10.08 13.91 22.55
N GLY A 440 -10.69 13.68 23.72
CA GLY A 440 -10.38 14.44 24.94
C GLY A 440 -10.62 15.95 24.84
N GLY A 441 -11.63 16.39 24.06
CA GLY A 441 -11.88 17.82 23.86
C GLY A 441 -11.06 18.46 22.73
N VAL A 442 -10.18 17.70 22.09
CA VAL A 442 -9.21 18.20 21.10
C VAL A 442 -9.52 17.65 19.72
N ILE A 443 -9.71 18.57 18.77
CA ILE A 443 -9.73 18.30 17.33
C ILE A 443 -8.29 18.28 16.84
N ARG A 444 -7.88 17.21 16.17
CA ARG A 444 -6.60 17.08 15.48
C ARG A 444 -6.82 17.08 13.98
N VAL A 445 -6.23 18.03 13.29
CA VAL A 445 -6.35 18.19 11.83
C VAL A 445 -5.08 17.69 11.13
N SER A 446 -3.91 17.92 11.73
CA SER A 446 -2.61 17.47 11.23
C SER A 446 -1.69 17.04 12.38
N SER A 447 -0.41 16.78 12.08
CA SER A 447 0.59 16.50 13.13
C SER A 447 0.87 17.72 14.01
N THR A 448 0.65 18.93 13.50
CA THR A 448 1.02 20.20 14.14
C THR A 448 -0.17 21.07 14.51
N GLU A 449 -1.36 20.80 13.95
CA GLU A 449 -2.54 21.65 14.14
C GLU A 449 -3.62 20.97 14.99
N TYR A 450 -3.96 21.65 16.09
CA TYR A 450 -4.93 21.21 17.07
C TYR A 450 -5.89 22.35 17.40
N PHE A 451 -7.17 22.02 17.56
CA PHE A 451 -8.21 22.98 17.88
C PHE A 451 -9.08 22.46 19.03
N ASN A 452 -9.72 23.34 19.76
CA ASN A 452 -10.78 22.94 20.68
C ASN A 452 -12.11 22.70 19.92
N TYR A 453 -13.13 22.20 20.61
CA TYR A 453 -14.45 21.94 20.03
C TYR A 453 -15.18 23.19 19.50
N LYS A 454 -14.69 24.40 19.81
CA LYS A 454 -15.19 25.67 19.25
C LYS A 454 -14.41 26.15 18.02
N GLY A 455 -13.43 25.36 17.56
CA GLY A 455 -12.57 25.67 16.43
C GLY A 455 -11.45 26.67 16.73
N GLN A 456 -11.13 26.93 17.99
CA GLN A 456 -10.03 27.81 18.39
C GLN A 456 -8.73 27.02 18.45
N ALA A 457 -7.65 27.56 17.88
CA ALA A 457 -6.33 26.92 17.86
C ALA A 457 -5.79 26.70 19.28
N LEU A 458 -5.15 25.55 19.50
CA LEU A 458 -4.53 25.17 20.77
C LEU A 458 -3.01 25.10 20.64
N ASP A 459 -2.33 25.20 21.78
CA ASP A 459 -0.89 24.92 21.86
C ASP A 459 -0.60 23.47 21.44
N THR A 460 0.26 23.30 20.44
CA THR A 460 0.54 22.01 19.81
C THR A 460 1.02 20.95 20.81
N GLN A 461 1.95 21.30 21.71
CA GLN A 461 2.56 20.33 22.61
C GLN A 461 1.56 19.85 23.68
N LYS A 462 0.84 20.78 24.30
CA LYS A 462 -0.19 20.45 25.30
C LYS A 462 -1.36 19.70 24.66
N ALA A 463 -1.83 20.15 23.50
CA ALA A 463 -2.96 19.53 22.82
C ALA A 463 -2.63 18.12 22.33
N ALA A 464 -1.42 17.89 21.78
CA ALA A 464 -0.97 16.55 21.41
C ALA A 464 -0.95 15.60 22.61
N MET A 465 -0.42 16.05 23.76
CA MET A 465 -0.40 15.24 24.98
C MET A 465 -1.81 14.85 25.44
N ILE A 466 -2.75 15.80 25.47
CA ILE A 466 -4.16 15.55 25.82
C ILE A 466 -4.79 14.57 24.83
N TYR A 467 -4.66 14.84 23.53
CA TYR A 467 -5.22 14.03 22.46
C TYR A 467 -4.73 12.58 22.53
N PHE A 468 -3.41 12.35 22.60
CA PHE A 468 -2.85 11.00 22.60
C PHE A 468 -3.14 10.25 23.91
N THR A 469 -3.19 10.95 25.04
CA THR A 469 -3.59 10.36 26.33
C THR A 469 -5.05 9.92 26.28
N ALA A 470 -5.95 10.78 25.82
CA ALA A 470 -7.37 10.47 25.68
C ALA A 470 -7.62 9.34 24.68
N LYS A 471 -6.92 9.34 23.53
CA LYS A 471 -6.98 8.26 22.54
C LYS A 471 -6.53 6.92 23.13
N ALA A 472 -5.41 6.90 23.86
CA ALA A 472 -4.91 5.69 24.51
C ALA A 472 -5.88 5.17 25.60
N GLN A 473 -6.46 6.07 26.39
CA GLN A 473 -7.49 5.72 27.39
C GLN A 473 -8.74 5.16 26.72
N THR A 474 -9.17 5.74 25.60
CA THR A 474 -10.29 5.25 24.79
C THR A 474 -10.04 3.82 24.33
N THR A 475 -8.88 3.57 23.70
CA THR A 475 -8.51 2.22 23.25
C THR A 475 -8.47 1.23 24.42
N LYS A 476 -7.94 1.64 25.57
CA LYS A 476 -7.88 0.80 26.76
C LYS A 476 -9.28 0.49 27.33
N TYR A 477 -10.16 1.49 27.39
CA TYR A 477 -11.55 1.32 27.84
C TYR A 477 -12.32 0.36 26.92
N ILE A 478 -12.19 0.54 25.61
CA ILE A 478 -12.81 -0.33 24.61
C ILE A 478 -12.32 -1.77 24.81
N ASN A 479 -11.01 -1.99 24.85
CA ASN A 479 -10.44 -3.34 25.00
C ASN A 479 -10.77 -4.00 26.35
N ALA A 480 -10.92 -3.23 27.42
CA ALA A 480 -11.25 -3.74 28.75
C ALA A 480 -12.74 -4.10 28.91
N ASN A 481 -13.61 -3.42 28.17
CA ASN A 481 -15.06 -3.59 28.29
C ASN A 481 -15.70 -4.38 27.15
N LEU A 482 -14.96 -4.69 26.08
CA LEU A 482 -15.40 -5.66 25.07
C LEU A 482 -15.25 -7.08 25.62
N SER A 483 -16.38 -7.70 25.93
CA SER A 483 -16.46 -9.13 26.26
C SER A 483 -16.84 -9.95 25.03
N TRP A 484 -16.12 -11.06 24.81
CA TRP A 484 -16.35 -12.01 23.73
C TRP A 484 -17.00 -13.25 24.33
N PHE A 485 -18.17 -13.64 23.84
CA PHE A 485 -18.75 -14.94 24.14
C PHE A 485 -19.23 -15.60 22.86
N GLU A 486 -18.84 -16.85 22.69
CA GLU A 486 -19.26 -17.67 21.57
C GLU A 486 -20.68 -18.16 21.87
N ILE A 487 -21.62 -17.87 20.97
CA ILE A 487 -22.98 -18.41 21.05
C ILE A 487 -23.08 -19.49 19.98
N GLY A 488 -23.40 -20.71 20.42
CA GLY A 488 -23.52 -21.84 19.54
C GLY A 488 -24.67 -21.63 18.58
N ARG A 489 -24.55 -22.15 17.36
CA ARG A 489 -25.61 -22.09 16.34
C ARG A 489 -26.97 -22.60 16.84
N GLY A 490 -26.97 -23.57 17.76
CA GLY A 490 -28.20 -24.12 18.35
C GLY A 490 -28.87 -23.24 19.40
N ASP A 491 -28.20 -22.17 19.85
CA ASP A 491 -28.72 -21.22 20.83
C ASP A 491 -29.35 -19.97 20.16
N LEU A 492 -29.34 -19.92 18.83
CA LEU A 492 -29.96 -18.86 18.05
C LEU A 492 -31.38 -19.24 17.66
N ASP A 493 -32.19 -18.20 17.43
CA ASP A 493 -33.51 -18.37 16.85
C ASP A 493 -33.46 -19.05 15.47
N GLY A 494 -34.40 -19.95 15.22
CA GLY A 494 -34.43 -20.77 14.00
C GLY A 494 -34.64 -19.96 12.72
N GLU A 495 -35.48 -18.92 12.77
CA GLU A 495 -35.72 -18.04 11.62
C GLU A 495 -34.48 -17.20 11.32
N LEU A 496 -33.79 -16.72 12.36
CA LEU A 496 -32.52 -16.00 12.19
C LEU A 496 -31.44 -16.91 11.58
N VAL A 497 -31.34 -18.17 11.98
CA VAL A 497 -30.39 -19.13 11.40
C VAL A 497 -30.71 -19.42 9.94
N GLU A 498 -31.98 -19.59 9.59
CA GLU A 498 -32.43 -19.85 8.23
C GLU A 498 -32.16 -18.64 7.31
N ALA A 499 -32.52 -17.43 7.76
CA ALA A 499 -32.23 -16.19 7.03
C ALA A 499 -30.74 -15.99 6.80
N LEU A 500 -29.90 -16.25 7.82
CA LEU A 500 -28.44 -16.16 7.69
C LEU A 500 -27.90 -17.22 6.72
N ASP A 501 -28.37 -18.46 6.79
CA ASP A 501 -27.90 -19.53 5.90
C ASP A 501 -28.29 -19.28 4.43
N GLU A 502 -29.49 -18.75 4.18
CA GLU A 502 -29.95 -18.36 2.84
C GLU A 502 -29.17 -17.18 2.27
N GLU A 503 -28.93 -16.13 3.06
CA GLU A 503 -28.26 -14.93 2.60
C GLU A 503 -26.75 -15.17 2.39
N GLY A 504 -26.06 -15.82 3.34
CA GLY A 504 -24.60 -15.73 3.42
C GLY A 504 -23.80 -17.02 3.61
N GLN A 505 -24.42 -18.19 3.78
CA GLN A 505 -23.72 -19.46 4.09
C GLN A 505 -22.68 -19.28 5.22
N PHE A 506 -23.14 -19.08 6.46
CA PHE A 506 -22.27 -18.79 7.61
C PHE A 506 -21.79 -20.07 8.32
N LYS A 507 -20.51 -20.13 8.71
CA LYS A 507 -19.92 -21.31 9.39
C LYS A 507 -19.96 -21.21 10.91
N PHE A 508 -19.74 -20.00 11.43
CA PHE A 508 -19.55 -19.75 12.85
C PHE A 508 -20.22 -18.42 13.21
N LEU A 509 -20.97 -18.43 14.30
CA LEU A 509 -21.61 -17.25 14.84
C LEU A 509 -20.85 -16.80 16.08
N PHE A 510 -20.29 -15.58 16.04
CA PHE A 510 -19.69 -14.96 17.21
C PHE A 510 -20.54 -13.74 17.57
N ILE A 511 -21.32 -13.84 18.65
CA ILE A 511 -21.98 -12.66 19.20
C ILE A 511 -20.93 -11.86 19.94
N VAL A 512 -20.45 -10.81 19.28
CA VAL A 512 -19.91 -9.68 20.02
C VAL A 512 -21.14 -8.93 20.53
N ASN A 513 -21.23 -8.75 21.84
CA ASN A 513 -21.35 -7.40 22.42
C ASN A 513 -21.91 -7.48 23.85
N GLN A 514 -21.13 -7.00 24.81
CA GLN A 514 -21.60 -6.02 25.78
C GLN A 514 -20.43 -5.09 26.10
N VAL A 515 -20.39 -3.89 25.51
CA VAL A 515 -19.98 -2.73 26.30
C VAL A 515 -21.26 -2.31 27.03
N LYS A 516 -21.43 -2.70 28.30
CA LYS A 516 -22.46 -2.05 29.11
C LYS A 516 -22.18 -0.55 29.07
N PRO A 517 -23.09 0.31 28.55
CA PRO A 517 -24.54 0.12 28.38
C PRO A 517 -25.07 0.44 26.95
N LEU A 518 -24.72 -0.33 25.92
CA LEU A 518 -25.43 -0.25 24.63
C LEU A 518 -26.74 -1.07 24.69
N ASP A 519 -27.83 -0.54 24.13
CA ASP A 519 -29.15 -1.20 24.09
C ASP A 519 -29.34 -2.08 22.83
N PHE A 520 -28.23 -2.50 22.20
CA PHE A 520 -28.23 -3.35 21.02
C PHE A 520 -26.92 -4.15 20.89
N TYR A 521 -26.96 -5.20 20.07
CA TYR A 521 -25.84 -6.08 19.77
C TYR A 521 -25.16 -5.70 18.46
N VAL A 522 -23.82 -5.85 18.42
CA VAL A 522 -23.02 -5.73 17.21
C VAL A 522 -22.47 -7.11 16.90
N MET A 523 -23.22 -7.90 16.14
CA MET A 523 -22.87 -9.30 15.89
C MET A 523 -21.78 -9.43 14.83
N GLU A 524 -20.82 -10.32 15.05
CA GLU A 524 -19.75 -10.65 14.12
C GLU A 524 -20.00 -12.02 13.50
N TYR A 525 -20.06 -12.06 12.18
CA TYR A 525 -20.30 -13.27 11.41
C TYR A 525 -19.04 -13.70 10.69
N LEU A 526 -18.85 -15.01 10.53
CA LEU A 526 -17.88 -15.56 9.57
C LEU A 526 -18.62 -16.35 8.48
N SER A 527 -18.68 -15.79 7.28
CA SER A 527 -19.27 -16.43 6.11
C SER A 527 -18.23 -17.14 5.23
N TYR A 528 -18.62 -18.28 4.66
CA TYR A 528 -17.82 -19.05 3.70
C TYR A 528 -17.58 -18.33 2.37
N LYS A 529 -18.56 -17.56 1.90
CA LYS A 529 -18.46 -16.77 0.66
C LYS A 529 -18.01 -15.33 0.95
N TYR A 530 -18.43 -14.89 2.13
CA TYR A 530 -18.26 -13.63 2.80
C TYR A 530 -16.82 -13.29 3.16
N GLY A 531 -16.32 -14.00 4.16
CA GLY A 531 -15.38 -13.49 5.16
C GLY A 531 -16.13 -12.96 6.39
N ARG A 532 -15.46 -12.11 7.19
CA ARG A 532 -16.01 -11.53 8.42
C ARG A 532 -16.83 -10.27 8.16
N ILE A 533 -18.03 -10.23 8.70
CA ILE A 533 -18.94 -9.08 8.62
C ILE A 533 -19.58 -8.77 9.95
N TYR A 534 -20.12 -7.58 10.07
CA TYR A 534 -20.86 -7.12 11.24
C TYR A 534 -22.26 -6.71 10.85
N ARG A 535 -23.22 -6.93 11.75
CA ARG A 535 -24.57 -6.39 11.61
C ARG A 535 -25.12 -6.07 13.00
N LEU A 536 -25.96 -5.05 13.07
CA LEU A 536 -26.51 -4.54 14.33
C LEU A 536 -27.88 -5.18 14.58
N TYR A 537 -28.13 -5.59 15.81
CA TYR A 537 -29.35 -6.30 16.24
C TYR A 537 -29.90 -5.69 17.51
N THR A 538 -31.22 -5.60 17.65
CA THR A 538 -31.87 -5.18 18.89
C THR A 538 -31.59 -6.19 20.01
N THR A 539 -31.96 -5.87 21.25
CA THR A 539 -31.90 -6.80 22.39
C THR A 539 -32.73 -8.07 22.20
N GLU A 540 -33.75 -8.02 21.34
CA GLU A 540 -34.61 -9.13 20.94
C GLU A 540 -34.08 -9.89 19.70
N MET A 541 -32.85 -9.59 19.25
CA MET A 541 -32.22 -10.25 18.10
C MET A 541 -32.89 -9.98 16.74
N ASN A 542 -33.58 -8.85 16.60
CA ASN A 542 -34.07 -8.38 15.31
C ASN A 542 -33.01 -7.50 14.60
N PRO A 543 -32.77 -7.66 13.29
CA PRO A 543 -31.82 -6.82 12.58
C PRO A 543 -32.28 -5.36 12.58
N MET A 544 -31.41 -4.46 13.02
CA MET A 544 -31.70 -3.03 13.08
C MET A 544 -31.57 -2.35 11.71
N THR A 545 -30.75 -2.94 10.84
CA THR A 545 -30.53 -2.49 9.47
C THR A 545 -30.48 -3.68 8.53
N GLU A 546 -30.83 -3.45 7.27
CA GLU A 546 -30.55 -4.41 6.18
C GLU A 546 -29.06 -4.46 5.84
N ASP A 547 -28.29 -3.42 6.21
CA ASP A 547 -26.86 -3.35 5.89
C ASP A 547 -25.99 -4.34 6.65
N TYR A 548 -24.96 -4.78 5.94
CA TYR A 548 -23.78 -5.41 6.52
C TYR A 548 -22.60 -4.44 6.53
N PHE A 549 -21.81 -4.51 7.60
CA PHE A 549 -20.68 -3.64 7.87
C PHE A 549 -19.35 -4.41 7.86
N PHE A 550 -18.29 -3.72 7.43
CA PHE A 550 -16.89 -4.17 7.43
C PHE A 550 -16.21 -4.03 8.80
N ASP A 551 -16.70 -3.08 9.57
CA ASP A 551 -16.28 -2.80 10.93
C ASP A 551 -17.44 -2.11 11.63
N ALA A 552 -17.81 -2.60 12.81
CA ALA A 552 -18.70 -1.93 13.73
C ALA A 552 -18.16 -1.99 15.17
N LYS A 553 -16.87 -2.34 15.33
CA LYS A 553 -16.18 -2.42 16.62
C LYS A 553 -15.73 -1.06 17.13
N THR A 554 -15.73 -0.06 16.26
CA THR A 554 -15.36 1.31 16.64
C THR A 554 -16.47 1.91 17.49
N ILE A 555 -16.44 1.59 18.78
CA ILE A 555 -17.26 2.22 19.82
C ILE A 555 -16.47 3.43 20.30
N LEU A 556 -16.95 4.62 20.01
CA LEU A 556 -16.35 5.86 20.46
C LEU A 556 -16.55 6.02 21.99
N THR A 557 -15.75 6.86 22.67
CA THR A 557 -15.87 7.08 24.13
C THR A 557 -17.25 7.54 24.56
N ASN A 558 -17.97 8.20 23.65
CA ASN A 558 -19.33 8.68 23.85
C ASN A 558 -20.40 7.61 23.55
N ARG A 559 -20.01 6.34 23.42
CA ARG A 559 -20.89 5.19 23.17
C ARG A 559 -21.62 5.22 21.84
N VAL A 560 -21.08 5.95 20.86
CA VAL A 560 -21.56 5.87 19.49
C VAL A 560 -20.82 4.76 18.75
N VAL A 561 -21.58 3.89 18.11
CA VAL A 561 -21.06 2.86 17.22
C VAL A 561 -20.86 3.47 15.84
N LYS A 562 -19.59 3.56 15.43
CA LYS A 562 -19.22 3.93 14.07
C LYS A 562 -19.11 2.66 13.23
N ALA A 563 -20.14 2.38 12.44
CA ALA A 563 -20.19 1.25 11.53
C ALA A 563 -19.77 1.68 10.12
N ARG A 564 -18.96 0.87 9.45
CA ARG A 564 -18.39 1.18 8.13
C ARG A 564 -18.84 0.15 7.10
N ASN A 565 -19.32 0.60 5.95
CA ASN A 565 -19.62 -0.24 4.79
C ASN A 565 -18.93 0.28 3.52
N ILE A 566 -19.33 -0.23 2.34
CA ILE A 566 -18.70 0.10 1.05
C ILE A 566 -18.91 1.56 0.62
N CYS A 567 -20.02 2.16 1.05
CA CYS A 567 -20.41 3.51 0.66
C CYS A 567 -19.80 4.54 1.60
N GLY A 568 -19.69 4.22 2.89
CA GLY A 568 -19.24 5.18 3.87
C GLY A 568 -19.36 4.68 5.31
N TYR A 569 -19.67 5.61 6.22
CA TYR A 569 -19.87 5.35 7.63
C TYR A 569 -21.31 5.67 8.03
N LYS A 570 -21.88 4.82 8.89
CA LYS A 570 -23.13 5.04 9.61
C LYS A 570 -22.79 5.13 11.11
N PHE A 571 -23.42 6.06 11.81
CA PHE A 571 -23.20 6.28 13.24
C PHE A 571 -24.49 5.97 13.99
N PHE A 572 -24.40 5.11 15.01
CA PHE A 572 -25.53 4.71 15.84
C PHE A 572 -25.30 5.12 17.29
N ASN A 573 -26.27 5.79 17.92
CA ASN A 573 -26.18 6.18 19.34
C ASN A 573 -26.33 4.97 20.28
N GLU A 574 -26.38 5.21 21.60
CA GLU A 574 -26.44 4.12 22.59
C GLU A 574 -27.74 3.30 22.55
N SER A 575 -28.85 3.90 22.09
CA SER A 575 -30.13 3.22 21.82
C SER A 575 -30.18 2.55 20.43
N GLY A 576 -29.15 2.75 19.62
CA GLY A 576 -29.04 2.18 18.28
C GLY A 576 -29.77 2.97 17.19
N GLU A 577 -30.18 4.20 17.46
CA GLU A 577 -30.73 5.10 16.45
C GLU A 577 -29.62 5.59 15.50
N LEU A 578 -29.92 5.64 14.20
CA LEU A 578 -29.02 6.17 13.19
C LEU A 578 -28.94 7.70 13.32
N ILE A 579 -27.81 8.20 13.82
CA ILE A 579 -27.59 9.63 14.10
C ILE A 579 -26.74 10.34 13.06
N TRP A 580 -26.06 9.64 12.16
CA TRP A 580 -25.29 10.27 11.07
C TRP A 580 -24.91 9.27 9.98
N MET A 581 -24.81 9.76 8.74
CA MET A 581 -24.25 9.04 7.60
C MET A 581 -23.22 9.92 6.89
N GLN A 582 -22.17 9.31 6.33
CA GLN A 582 -21.21 10.05 5.53
C GLN A 582 -20.57 9.15 4.48
N LEU A 583 -20.32 9.68 3.28
CA LEU A 583 -19.52 9.03 2.25
C LEU A 583 -18.03 9.01 2.64
N HIS A 584 -17.28 8.04 2.10
CA HIS A 584 -15.81 7.99 2.20
C HIS A 584 -15.14 9.29 1.75
#